data_AF-A0A949L1Q3-F1
#
_entry.id   AF-A0A949L1Q3-F1
#
_cell.length_a   1.000
_cell.length_b   1.000
_cell.length_c   1.000
_cell.angle_alpha   90.00
_cell.angle_beta   90.00
_cell.angle_gamma   90.00
#
_symmetry.space_group_name_H-M   'P 1'
#
loop_
_entity.id
_entity.type
_entity.pdbx_description
1 polymer ?
#
loop_
_entity_poly.entity_id
_entity_poly.type
_entity_poly.pdbx_seq_one_letter_code
_entity_poly.pdbx_strand_id
1 'polypeptide(L)'
;MVKKKYIHQDLLVSASMLSIGIIFFVGSFFIPRFEEAALNISAFPMIVSLALIIFSLFNVTMGIKKTRELNMKIELGEDVIKEISIERLKYPLICIIFMTAYVILIPTIGFFVSSMVFLFAFIYYLGYRKPFKILAIIIGMEVFIYYLFVVVLNTRLPKGMFF
;
A
#
# COMPACT_ATOMS: atom_id res chain seq x y z
N MET A 1 11.40 2.85 -41.05
CA MET A 1 11.37 3.54 -39.73
C MET A 1 10.54 2.69 -38.77
N VAL A 2 11.16 2.06 -37.76
CA VAL A 2 10.40 1.27 -36.76
C VAL A 2 9.69 2.27 -35.84
N LYS A 3 8.37 2.41 -35.96
CA LYS A 3 7.58 3.28 -35.07
C LYS A 3 7.68 2.76 -33.63
N LYS A 4 8.14 3.61 -32.72
CA LYS A 4 8.25 3.28 -31.29
C LYS A 4 6.85 3.14 -30.70
N LYS A 5 6.50 1.93 -30.24
CA LYS A 5 5.19 1.64 -29.63
C LYS A 5 5.16 2.18 -28.20
N TYR A 6 4.14 2.97 -27.87
CA TYR A 6 3.94 3.53 -26.54
C TYR A 6 3.09 2.61 -25.68
N ILE A 7 3.34 2.60 -24.37
CA ILE A 7 2.59 1.81 -23.39
C ILE A 7 1.83 2.77 -22.47
N HIS A 8 0.53 2.56 -22.29
CA HIS A 8 -0.27 3.38 -21.39
C HIS A 8 0.13 3.09 -19.93
N GLN A 9 0.05 4.11 -19.08
CA GLN A 9 0.51 4.04 -17.70
C GLN A 9 -0.34 3.07 -16.87
N ASP A 10 -1.65 3.07 -17.09
CA ASP A 10 -2.57 2.04 -16.57
C ASP A 10 -2.09 0.62 -16.82
N LEU A 11 -1.48 0.33 -17.98
CA LEU A 11 -0.95 -1.01 -18.26
C LEU A 11 0.29 -1.32 -17.41
N LEU A 12 1.17 -0.34 -17.20
CA LEU A 12 2.35 -0.52 -16.34
C LEU A 12 1.97 -0.67 -14.86
N VAL A 13 1.04 0.16 -14.38
CA VAL A 13 0.54 0.12 -13.00
C VAL A 13 -0.21 -1.18 -12.74
N SER A 14 -1.13 -1.56 -13.62
CA SER A 14 -1.89 -2.81 -13.47
C SER A 14 -1.02 -4.06 -13.55
N ALA A 15 -0.02 -4.08 -14.44
CA ALA A 15 0.97 -5.16 -14.48
C ALA A 15 1.77 -5.24 -13.17
N SER A 16 2.19 -4.09 -12.63
CA SER A 16 2.93 -4.04 -11.35
C SER A 16 2.08 -4.52 -10.18
N MET A 17 0.81 -4.09 -10.11
CA MET A 17 -0.14 -4.56 -9.09
C MET A 17 -0.43 -6.07 -9.22
N LEU A 18 -0.53 -6.58 -10.45
CA LEU A 18 -0.67 -8.01 -10.70
C LEU A 18 0.54 -8.79 -10.17
N SER A 19 1.75 -8.32 -10.45
CA SER A 19 2.98 -8.94 -9.93
C SER A 19 3.01 -8.93 -8.40
N ILE A 20 2.69 -7.80 -7.76
CA ILE A 20 2.62 -7.69 -6.29
C ILE A 20 1.57 -8.65 -5.73
N GLY A 21 0.38 -8.72 -6.35
CA GLY A 21 -0.67 -9.65 -5.96
C GLY A 21 -0.22 -11.10 -6.02
N ILE A 22 0.43 -11.52 -7.11
CA ILE A 22 0.98 -12.87 -7.27
C ILE A 22 2.03 -13.15 -6.20
N ILE A 23 2.97 -12.22 -5.97
CA ILE A 23 4.03 -12.37 -4.96
C ILE A 23 3.41 -12.58 -3.58
N PHE A 24 2.43 -11.78 -3.18
CA PHE A 24 1.77 -11.94 -1.88
C PHE A 24 0.90 -13.19 -1.79
N PHE A 25 0.21 -13.56 -2.87
CA PHE A 25 -0.59 -14.79 -2.90
C PHE A 25 0.30 -16.02 -2.74
N VAL A 26 1.40 -16.11 -3.50
CA VAL A 26 2.39 -17.17 -3.35
C VAL A 26 3.06 -17.12 -1.97
N GLY A 27 3.43 -15.93 -1.50
CA GLY A 27 3.96 -15.68 -0.17
C GLY A 27 3.06 -16.20 0.96
N SER A 28 1.74 -16.12 0.79
CA SER A 28 0.77 -16.56 1.80
C SER A 28 0.84 -18.06 2.11
N PHE A 29 1.33 -18.89 1.18
CA PHE A 29 1.52 -20.32 1.40
C PHE A 29 2.71 -20.66 2.31
N PHE A 30 3.66 -19.74 2.47
CA PHE A 30 4.80 -19.89 3.37
C PHE A 30 4.50 -19.45 4.81
N ILE A 31 3.33 -18.87 5.07
CA ILE A 31 2.91 -18.48 6.42
C ILE A 31 2.52 -19.76 7.20
N PRO A 32 3.09 -20.00 8.40
CA PRO A 32 2.74 -21.14 9.24
C PRO A 32 1.25 -21.24 9.47
N ARG A 33 0.71 -22.45 9.32
CA ARG A 33 -0.71 -22.73 9.51
C ARG A 33 -0.95 -23.42 10.84
N PHE A 34 -1.93 -22.93 11.59
CA PHE A 34 -2.36 -23.54 12.84
C PHE A 34 -3.60 -24.41 12.57
N GLU A 35 -3.53 -25.71 12.87
CA GLU A 35 -4.61 -26.66 12.61
C GLU A 35 -5.86 -26.40 13.46
N GLU A 36 -5.68 -25.86 14.67
CA GLU A 36 -6.76 -25.60 15.63
C GLU A 36 -7.43 -24.22 15.48
N ALA A 37 -6.94 -23.37 14.59
CA ALA A 37 -7.48 -22.03 14.42
C ALA A 37 -8.69 -22.03 13.47
N ALA A 38 -9.85 -21.54 13.96
CA ALA A 38 -11.08 -21.40 13.16
C ALA A 38 -10.89 -20.56 11.89
N LEU A 39 -9.95 -19.61 11.90
CA LEU A 39 -9.48 -18.89 10.72
C LEU A 39 -7.95 -18.82 10.74
N ASN A 40 -7.32 -19.30 9.68
CA ASN A 40 -5.87 -19.32 9.58
C ASN A 40 -5.32 -17.91 9.31
N ILE A 41 -4.16 -17.57 9.90
CA ILE A 41 -3.53 -16.23 9.75
C ILE A 41 -3.20 -15.93 8.27
N SER A 42 -2.96 -16.97 7.48
CA SER A 42 -2.74 -16.90 6.03
C SER A 42 -4.00 -16.57 5.22
N ALA A 43 -5.21 -16.71 5.77
CA ALA A 43 -6.46 -16.49 5.04
C ALA A 43 -6.61 -15.04 4.59
N PHE A 44 -6.26 -14.07 5.44
CA PHE A 44 -6.38 -12.65 5.10
C PHE A 44 -5.45 -12.26 3.95
N PRO A 45 -4.12 -12.51 4.00
CA PRO A 45 -3.23 -12.28 2.87
C PRO A 45 -3.71 -12.99 1.59
N MET A 46 -4.19 -14.22 1.69
CA MET A 46 -4.64 -15.00 0.54
C MET A 46 -5.88 -14.39 -0.14
N ILE A 47 -6.90 -14.01 0.63
CA ILE A 47 -8.14 -13.41 0.10
C ILE A 47 -7.84 -12.04 -0.54
N VAL A 48 -7.08 -11.19 0.15
CA VAL A 48 -6.77 -9.84 -0.33
C VAL A 48 -5.89 -9.90 -1.58
N SER A 49 -4.88 -10.77 -1.61
CA SER A 49 -4.02 -10.93 -2.79
C SER A 49 -4.76 -11.57 -3.97
N LEU A 50 -5.68 -12.51 -3.73
CA LEU A 50 -6.53 -13.07 -4.77
C LEU A 50 -7.45 -12.00 -5.37
N ALA A 51 -8.10 -11.18 -4.54
CA ALA A 51 -8.90 -10.05 -4.99
C ALA A 51 -8.06 -9.07 -5.81
N LEU A 52 -6.85 -8.74 -5.33
CA LEU A 52 -5.90 -7.88 -6.05
C LEU A 52 -5.53 -8.46 -7.42
N ILE A 53 -5.26 -9.76 -7.52
CA ILE A 53 -4.98 -10.44 -8.79
C ILE A 53 -6.17 -10.31 -9.74
N ILE A 54 -7.38 -10.61 -9.28
CA ILE A 54 -8.60 -10.56 -10.09
C ILE A 54 -8.81 -9.14 -10.64
N PHE A 55 -8.79 -8.12 -9.78
CA PHE A 55 -8.96 -6.73 -10.21
C PHE A 55 -7.80 -6.24 -11.09
N SER A 56 -6.58 -6.69 -10.84
CA SER A 56 -5.43 -6.34 -11.67
C SER A 56 -5.54 -6.96 -13.07
N LEU A 57 -6.05 -8.19 -13.21
CA LEU A 57 -6.33 -8.80 -14.50
C LEU A 57 -7.36 -7.98 -15.29
N PHE A 58 -8.46 -7.56 -14.67
CA PHE A 58 -9.42 -6.65 -15.29
C PHE A 58 -8.74 -5.35 -15.73
N ASN A 59 -7.93 -4.74 -14.87
CA ASN A 59 -7.21 -3.50 -15.19
C ASN A 59 -6.19 -3.67 -16.31
N VAL A 60 -5.49 -4.81 -16.41
CA VAL A 60 -4.57 -5.11 -17.52
C VAL A 60 -5.33 -5.12 -18.85
N THR A 61 -6.50 -5.76 -18.91
CA THR A 61 -7.30 -5.77 -20.15
C THR A 61 -7.73 -4.36 -20.57
N MET A 62 -8.12 -3.51 -19.62
CA MET A 62 -8.44 -2.10 -19.88
C MET A 62 -7.19 -1.31 -20.28
N GLY A 63 -6.05 -1.54 -19.62
CA GLY A 63 -4.78 -0.90 -19.93
C GLY A 63 -4.27 -1.25 -21.33
N ILE A 64 -4.48 -2.48 -21.80
CA ILE A 64 -4.17 -2.89 -23.18
C ILE A 64 -5.06 -2.14 -24.17
N LYS A 65 -6.37 -2.01 -23.91
CA LYS A 65 -7.29 -1.24 -24.77
C LYS A 65 -6.86 0.22 -24.86
N LYS A 66 -6.63 0.88 -23.72
CA LYS A 66 -6.13 2.26 -23.66
C LYS A 66 -4.78 2.43 -24.36
N THR A 67 -3.88 1.45 -24.24
CA THR A 67 -2.60 1.46 -24.96
C THR A 67 -2.78 1.40 -26.47
N ARG A 68 -3.73 0.60 -26.97
CA ARG A 68 -4.04 0.52 -28.41
C ARG A 68 -4.61 1.84 -28.92
N GLU A 69 -5.59 2.39 -28.20
CA GLU A 69 -6.19 3.70 -28.52
C GLU A 69 -5.15 4.82 -28.54
N LEU A 70 -4.23 4.82 -27.56
CA LEU A 70 -3.13 5.78 -27.48
C LEU A 70 -2.22 5.73 -28.72
N ASN A 71 -1.81 4.53 -29.12
CA ASN A 71 -0.96 4.36 -30.30
C ASN A 71 -1.69 4.76 -31.58
N MET A 72 -3.00 4.49 -31.70
CA MET A 72 -3.80 4.91 -32.86
C MET A 72 -3.86 6.44 -32.99
N LYS A 73 -4.09 7.16 -31.88
CA LYS A 73 -4.09 8.64 -31.86
C LYS A 73 -2.74 9.22 -32.26
N ILE A 74 -1.65 8.64 -31.74
CA ILE A 74 -0.27 9.04 -32.12
C ILE A 74 -0.03 8.80 -33.62
N GLU A 75 -0.53 7.70 -34.18
CA GLU A 75 -0.41 7.41 -35.61
C GLU A 75 -1.19 8.38 -36.50
N LEU A 76 -2.32 8.90 -36.00
CA LEU A 76 -3.11 9.94 -36.65
C LEU A 76 -2.51 11.35 -36.53
N GLY A 77 -1.36 11.49 -35.85
CA GLY A 77 -0.68 12.76 -35.66
C GLY A 77 -1.27 13.63 -34.57
N GLU A 78 -2.13 13.08 -33.69
CA GLU A 78 -2.64 13.81 -32.53
C GLU A 78 -1.52 14.02 -31.50
N ASP A 79 -1.47 15.23 -30.93
CA ASP A 79 -0.55 15.54 -29.84
C ASP A 79 -1.03 14.90 -28.54
N VAL A 80 -0.28 13.93 -28.04
CA VAL A 80 -0.65 13.13 -26.87
C VAL A 80 0.16 13.57 -25.66
N ILE A 81 -0.51 14.21 -24.70
CA ILE A 81 0.07 14.61 -23.41
C ILE A 81 0.17 13.37 -22.51
N LYS A 82 1.38 13.09 -21.98
CA LYS A 82 1.58 12.00 -21.01
C LYS A 82 0.97 12.37 -19.65
N GLU A 83 0.14 11.49 -19.08
CA GLU A 83 -0.64 11.77 -17.86
C GLU A 83 0.21 11.81 -16.56
N ILE A 84 1.27 11.02 -16.44
CA ILE A 84 2.21 11.10 -15.29
C ILE A 84 3.12 12.31 -15.41
N SER A 85 2.99 13.23 -14.44
CA SER A 85 4.03 14.16 -14.05
C SER A 85 4.70 13.70 -12.76
N ILE A 86 6.00 13.96 -12.61
CA ILE A 86 6.74 13.69 -11.36
C ILE A 86 6.09 14.40 -10.17
N GLU A 87 5.50 15.57 -10.41
CA GLU A 87 4.73 16.32 -9.41
C GLU A 87 3.53 15.53 -8.87
N ARG A 88 2.80 14.80 -9.73
CA ARG A 88 1.68 13.95 -9.30
C ARG A 88 2.14 12.74 -8.48
N LEU A 89 3.35 12.25 -8.70
CA LEU A 89 3.93 11.12 -7.96
C LEU A 89 4.58 11.54 -6.63
N LYS A 90 4.84 12.84 -6.42
CA LYS A 90 5.54 13.35 -5.24
C LYS A 90 4.88 12.90 -3.93
N TYR A 91 3.59 13.14 -3.76
CA TYR A 91 2.90 12.80 -2.50
C TYR A 91 2.78 11.29 -2.25
N PRO A 92 2.37 10.46 -3.24
CA PRO A 92 2.39 9.01 -3.07
C PRO A 92 3.77 8.45 -2.67
N LEU A 93 4.84 8.92 -3.30
CA LEU A 93 6.20 8.49 -2.97
C LEU A 93 6.59 8.88 -1.55
N ILE A 94 6.20 10.06 -1.09
CA ILE A 94 6.47 10.50 0.28
C ILE A 94 5.69 9.65 1.28
N CYS A 95 4.42 9.32 1.00
CA CYS A 95 3.66 8.38 1.83
C CYS A 95 4.36 7.01 1.93
N ILE A 96 4.87 6.48 0.83
CA ILE A 96 5.63 5.22 0.81
C ILE A 96 6.85 5.33 1.72
N ILE A 97 7.62 6.43 1.64
CA ILE A 97 8.79 6.65 2.51
C ILE A 97 8.40 6.64 3.99
N PHE A 98 7.34 7.36 4.38
CA PHE A 98 6.87 7.36 5.77
C PHE A 98 6.42 5.97 6.23
N MET A 99 5.69 5.22 5.39
CA MET A 99 5.26 3.86 5.70
C MET A 99 6.44 2.90 5.82
N THR A 100 7.43 2.99 4.93
CA THR A 100 8.64 2.16 4.99
C THR A 100 9.43 2.46 6.27
N ALA A 101 9.61 3.73 6.61
CA ALA A 101 10.26 4.13 7.86
C ALA A 101 9.51 3.60 9.08
N TYR A 102 8.17 3.68 9.09
CA TYR A 102 7.34 3.11 10.15
C TYR A 102 7.57 1.60 10.32
N VAL A 103 7.53 0.82 9.22
CA VAL A 103 7.74 -0.63 9.27
C VAL A 103 9.14 -0.99 9.77
N ILE A 104 10.17 -0.23 9.40
CA ILE A 104 11.54 -0.43 9.87
C ILE A 104 11.68 -0.11 11.36
N LEU A 105 10.91 0.84 11.89
CA LEU A 105 10.95 1.21 13.31
C LEU A 105 10.28 0.16 14.21
N ILE A 106 9.25 -0.55 13.74
CA ILE A 106 8.47 -1.50 14.56
C ILE A 106 9.35 -2.52 15.32
N PRO A 107 10.32 -3.23 14.67
CA PRO A 107 11.18 -4.18 15.38
C PRO A 107 12.11 -3.54 16.41
N THR A 108 12.39 -2.24 16.30
CA THR A 108 13.35 -1.53 17.15
C THR A 108 12.66 -0.91 18.37
N ILE A 109 11.64 -0.09 18.15
CA ILE A 109 10.99 0.70 19.22
C ILE A 109 9.55 0.26 19.49
N GLY A 110 9.08 -0.80 18.83
CA GLY A 110 7.77 -1.40 19.06
C GLY A 110 6.66 -0.73 18.27
N PHE A 111 5.51 -1.41 18.21
CA PHE A 111 4.37 -0.99 17.39
C PHE A 111 3.80 0.37 17.79
N PHE A 112 3.50 0.58 19.07
CA PHE A 112 2.84 1.78 19.56
C PHE A 112 3.73 3.03 19.41
N VAL A 113 4.99 2.96 19.84
CA VAL A 113 5.91 4.11 19.70
C VAL A 113 6.20 4.41 18.22
N SER A 114 6.38 3.39 17.38
CA SER A 114 6.55 3.60 15.93
C SER A 114 5.33 4.27 15.32
N SER A 115 4.12 3.89 15.74
CA SER A 115 2.86 4.47 15.28
C SER A 115 2.70 5.92 15.73
N MET A 116 3.05 6.26 16.98
CA MET A 116 3.06 7.63 17.47
C MET A 116 4.02 8.52 16.66
N VAL A 117 5.25 8.05 16.42
CA VAL A 117 6.26 8.78 15.62
C VAL A 117 5.77 8.97 14.19
N PHE A 118 5.24 7.91 13.57
CA PHE A 118 4.68 7.95 12.21
C PHE A 118 3.52 8.94 12.11
N LEU A 119 2.51 8.83 12.97
CA LEU A 119 1.32 9.69 12.93
C LEU A 119 1.69 11.15 13.16
N PHE A 120 2.53 11.43 14.16
CA PHE A 120 2.98 12.80 14.42
C PHE A 120 3.73 13.36 13.21
N ALA A 121 4.76 12.65 12.73
CA ALA A 121 5.61 13.12 11.63
C ALA A 121 4.81 13.29 10.33
N PHE A 122 3.90 12.36 10.03
CA PHE A 122 3.08 12.39 8.83
C PHE A 122 2.03 13.51 8.87
N ILE A 123 1.29 13.67 9.97
CA ILE A 123 0.32 14.77 10.13
C ILE A 123 1.02 16.13 10.09
N TYR A 124 2.19 16.23 10.71
CA TYR A 124 3.01 17.43 10.67
C TYR A 124 3.53 17.70 9.25
N TYR A 125 3.95 16.68 8.51
CA TYR A 125 4.37 16.81 7.11
C TYR A 125 3.23 17.30 6.21
N LEU A 126 2.00 16.82 6.43
CA LEU A 126 0.80 17.29 5.73
C LEU A 126 0.41 18.74 6.07
N GLY A 127 1.13 19.41 6.97
CA GLY A 127 0.96 20.82 7.26
C GLY A 127 -0.05 21.13 8.37
N TYR A 128 -0.57 20.13 9.07
CA TYR A 128 -1.46 20.38 10.21
C TYR A 128 -0.65 20.72 11.47
N ARG A 129 -0.91 21.90 12.06
CA ARG A 129 -0.07 22.50 13.12
C ARG A 129 -0.77 22.69 14.47
N LYS A 130 -1.83 21.92 14.78
CA LYS A 130 -2.56 22.05 16.06
C LYS A 130 -2.13 20.93 17.03
N PRO A 131 -1.06 21.13 17.84
CA PRO A 131 -0.41 20.04 18.58
C PRO A 131 -1.35 19.30 19.52
N PHE A 132 -2.25 20.00 20.22
CA PHE A 132 -3.24 19.37 21.10
C PHE A 132 -4.19 18.43 20.35
N LYS A 133 -4.61 18.81 19.14
CA LYS A 133 -5.48 17.96 18.31
C LYS A 133 -4.72 16.76 17.73
N ILE A 134 -3.46 16.97 17.34
CA ILE A 134 -2.57 15.88 16.89
C ILE A 134 -2.41 14.86 18.02
N LEU A 135 -2.09 15.33 19.24
CA LEU A 135 -1.91 14.47 20.40
C LEU A 135 -3.19 13.70 20.74
N ALA A 136 -4.36 14.37 20.71
CA ALA A 136 -5.64 13.72 20.94
C ALA A 136 -5.93 12.61 19.91
N ILE A 137 -5.62 12.83 18.62
CA ILE A 137 -5.78 11.82 17.56
C ILE A 137 -4.84 10.64 17.79
N ILE A 138 -3.57 10.92 18.10
CA ILE A 138 -2.56 9.87 18.36
C ILE A 138 -3.00 9.02 19.54
N ILE A 139 -3.27 9.63 20.70
CA ILE A 139 -3.70 8.90 21.90
C ILE A 139 -4.99 8.12 21.62
N GLY A 140 -5.97 8.76 20.97
CA GLY A 140 -7.24 8.11 20.64
C GLY A 140 -7.07 6.87 19.76
N MET A 141 -6.24 6.97 18.70
CA MET A 141 -5.96 5.83 17.82
C MET A 141 -5.18 4.73 18.54
N GLU A 142 -4.17 5.08 19.33
CA GLU A 142 -3.36 4.11 20.08
C GLU A 142 -4.19 3.35 21.11
N VAL A 143 -5.05 4.06 21.88
CA VAL A 143 -5.98 3.45 22.83
C VAL A 143 -6.98 2.56 22.13
N PHE A 144 -7.55 3.01 21.01
CA PHE A 144 -8.48 2.21 20.22
C PHE A 144 -7.83 0.93 19.70
N ILE A 145 -6.63 1.03 19.12
CA ILE A 145 -5.88 -0.13 18.61
C ILE A 145 -5.51 -1.07 19.76
N TYR A 146 -5.04 -0.55 20.89
CA TYR A 146 -4.75 -1.36 22.07
C TYR A 146 -5.99 -2.13 22.53
N TYR A 147 -7.11 -1.44 22.68
CA TYR A 147 -8.35 -2.07 23.11
C TYR A 147 -8.81 -3.14 22.12
N LEU A 148 -8.84 -2.82 20.82
CA LEU A 148 -9.27 -3.77 19.79
C LEU A 148 -8.34 -4.99 19.72
N PHE A 149 -7.02 -4.78 19.61
CA PHE A 149 -6.10 -5.88 19.35
C PHE A 149 -5.67 -6.62 20.60
N VAL A 150 -5.34 -5.92 21.68
CA VAL A 150 -4.81 -6.54 22.91
C VAL A 150 -5.95 -7.05 23.79
N VAL A 151 -7.03 -6.28 23.96
CA VAL A 151 -8.13 -6.66 24.88
C VAL A 151 -9.17 -7.52 24.18
N VAL A 152 -9.71 -7.07 23.05
CA VAL A 152 -10.80 -7.79 22.36
C VAL A 152 -10.27 -8.99 21.59
N LEU A 153 -9.22 -8.79 20.78
CA LEU A 153 -8.67 -9.85 19.92
C LEU A 153 -7.53 -10.66 20.57
N ASN A 154 -7.13 -10.35 21.82
CA ASN A 154 -6.08 -11.05 22.56
C ASN A 154 -4.78 -11.28 21.78
N THR A 155 -4.42 -10.33 20.91
CA THR A 155 -3.27 -10.40 20.02
C THR A 155 -2.07 -9.69 20.64
N ARG A 156 -0.88 -10.29 20.49
CA ARG A 156 0.38 -9.67 20.92
C ARG A 156 0.94 -8.80 19.80
N LEU A 157 1.06 -7.51 20.08
CA LEU A 157 1.74 -6.57 19.18
C LEU A 157 3.24 -6.52 19.51
N PRO A 158 4.13 -6.28 18.52
CA PRO A 158 5.56 -6.17 18.74
C PRO A 158 5.89 -5.15 19.82
N LYS A 159 6.50 -5.63 20.89
CA LYS A 159 7.09 -4.77 21.91
C LYS A 159 8.44 -4.28 21.42
N GLY A 160 8.75 -3.02 21.70
CA GLY A 160 10.05 -2.44 21.36
C GLY A 160 11.11 -2.83 22.37
N MET A 161 12.35 -2.43 22.10
CA MET A 161 13.47 -2.61 23.04
C MET A 161 13.23 -1.98 24.43
N PHE A 162 12.23 -1.11 24.58
CA PHE A 162 11.96 -0.37 25.80
C PHE A 162 10.81 -0.95 26.66
N PHE A 163 10.15 -2.07 26.29
CA PHE A 163 8.99 -2.64 27.02
C PHE A 163 8.76 -4.14 26.79
#